data_AF-A0A7R9ACE5-F1
#
_entry.id   AF-A0A7R9ACE5-F1
#
_cell.length_a   1.000
_cell.length_b   1.000
_cell.length_c   1.000
_cell.angle_alpha   90.00
_cell.angle_beta   90.00
_cell.angle_gamma   90.00
#
_symmetry.space_group_name_H-M   'P 1'
#
loop_
_entity.id
_entity.type
_entity.pdbx_description
1 polymer ?
#
loop_
_entity_poly.entity_id
_entity_poly.type
_entity_poly.pdbx_seq_one_letter_code
_entity_poly.pdbx_strand_id
1 'polypeptide(L)'
;MPKTIAPKEFEFAIVTGKVHFLRAMGKGQYMKAKSTCQGEGLVHLVMDDRGQEWHDYVLQFMESHFPSQDKFWIGADDADWDDQFSWVDERLVADSMKTFWLPGEPHFKNRVVDERCVAMGKSPESPGGMWEDVACTKTLPITCEIRFP
;
A
#
# COMPACT_ATOMS: atom_id res chain seq x y z
N MET A 1 28.13 5.00 -11.02
CA MET A 1 26.98 5.39 -10.18
C MET A 1 26.71 4.23 -9.24
N PRO A 2 26.66 4.42 -7.91
CA PRO A 2 26.40 3.31 -7.01
C PRO A 2 24.98 2.81 -7.28
N LYS A 3 24.88 1.53 -7.67
CA LYS A 3 23.60 0.82 -7.71
C LYS A 3 23.08 0.82 -6.28
N THR A 4 22.01 1.55 -6.01
CA THR A 4 21.26 1.43 -4.76
C THR A 4 20.74 -0.01 -4.72
N ILE A 5 21.41 -0.84 -3.93
CA ILE A 5 20.94 -2.17 -3.58
C ILE A 5 19.74 -1.92 -2.67
N ALA A 6 18.53 -2.23 -3.13
CA ALA A 6 17.36 -2.28 -2.26
C ALA A 6 17.71 -3.13 -1.02
N PRO A 7 17.27 -2.75 0.20
CA PRO A 7 17.59 -3.53 1.39
C PRO A 7 17.16 -4.98 1.18
N LYS A 8 18.09 -5.92 1.42
CA LYS A 8 17.93 -7.33 1.04
C LYS A 8 17.12 -8.16 2.04
N GLU A 9 16.68 -7.59 3.16
CA GLU A 9 16.10 -8.34 4.27
C GLU A 9 14.79 -7.70 4.75
N PHE A 10 13.93 -8.53 5.33
CA PHE A 10 12.74 -8.04 6.02
C PHE A 10 13.13 -7.43 7.37
N GLU A 11 12.63 -6.24 7.63
CA GLU A 11 12.67 -5.62 8.95
C GLU A 11 11.41 -6.03 9.71
N PHE A 12 11.51 -6.10 11.04
CA PHE A 12 10.36 -6.45 11.88
C PHE A 12 10.06 -5.39 12.93
N ALA A 13 8.79 -5.30 13.31
CA ALA A 13 8.34 -4.52 14.45
C ALA A 13 7.21 -5.23 15.19
N ILE A 14 7.00 -4.82 16.45
CA ILE A 14 5.85 -5.26 17.24
C ILE A 14 4.84 -4.11 17.25
N VAL A 15 3.67 -4.33 16.64
CA VAL A 15 2.56 -3.36 16.60
C VAL A 15 1.34 -4.02 17.21
N THR A 16 0.66 -3.39 18.17
CA THR A 16 -0.45 -4.00 18.93
C THR A 16 -0.12 -5.38 19.54
N GLY A 17 1.14 -5.62 19.91
CA GLY A 17 1.59 -6.91 20.47
C GLY A 17 1.78 -8.04 19.44
N LYS A 18 1.69 -7.76 18.14
CA LYS A 18 1.94 -8.72 17.05
C LYS A 18 3.21 -8.36 16.29
N VAL A 19 3.96 -9.36 15.85
CA VAL A 19 5.17 -9.16 15.04
C VAL A 19 4.75 -9.00 13.57
N HIS A 20 5.26 -7.96 12.93
CA HIS A 20 5.07 -7.64 11.53
C HIS A 20 6.41 -7.59 10.83
N PHE A 21 6.44 -7.96 9.55
CA PHE A 21 7.66 -7.94 8.74
C PHE A 21 7.41 -7.14 7.46
N LEU A 22 8.18 -6.07 7.26
CA LEU A 22 8.12 -5.21 6.08
C LEU A 22 9.47 -5.19 5.37
N ARG A 23 9.45 -5.08 4.04
CA ARG A 23 10.65 -4.93 3.21
C ARG A 23 10.42 -3.87 2.15
N ALA A 24 11.21 -2.81 2.21
CA ALA A 24 11.24 -1.80 1.15
C ALA A 24 11.92 -2.38 -0.10
N MET A 25 11.27 -2.24 -1.24
CA MET A 25 11.77 -2.72 -2.53
C MET A 25 12.27 -1.53 -3.37
N GLY A 26 11.82 -1.43 -4.61
CA GLY A 26 12.05 -0.28 -5.48
C GLY A 26 10.75 0.48 -5.74
N LYS A 27 10.60 0.99 -6.95
CA LYS A 27 9.35 1.60 -7.44
C LYS A 27 8.85 0.86 -8.66
N GLY A 28 7.55 0.90 -8.91
CA GLY A 28 6.95 0.30 -10.09
C GLY A 28 5.47 0.63 -10.24
N GLN A 29 4.90 0.18 -11.34
CA GLN A 29 3.45 0.18 -11.54
C GLN A 29 2.78 -0.85 -10.63
N TYR A 30 1.50 -0.70 -10.39
CA TYR A 30 0.79 -1.51 -9.41
C TYR A 30 0.87 -3.02 -9.69
N MET A 31 0.65 -3.45 -10.94
CA MET A 31 0.78 -4.87 -11.32
C MET A 31 2.20 -5.40 -11.12
N LYS A 32 3.21 -4.54 -11.32
CA LYS A 32 4.61 -4.89 -11.01
C LYS A 32 4.84 -4.96 -9.51
N ALA A 33 4.21 -4.09 -8.73
CA ALA A 33 4.27 -4.09 -7.27
C ALA A 33 3.69 -5.39 -6.69
N LYS A 34 2.48 -5.77 -7.12
CA LYS A 34 1.81 -7.03 -6.79
C LYS A 34 2.73 -8.23 -7.04
N SER A 35 3.19 -8.38 -8.28
CA SER A 35 4.08 -9.49 -8.67
C SER A 35 5.45 -9.46 -8.00
N THR A 36 5.97 -8.29 -7.61
CA THR A 36 7.25 -8.18 -6.88
C THR A 36 7.14 -8.79 -5.49
N CYS A 37 5.99 -8.64 -4.83
CA CYS A 37 5.79 -9.19 -3.49
C CYS A 37 5.24 -10.62 -3.51
N GLN A 38 4.37 -10.97 -4.47
CA GLN A 38 3.70 -12.29 -4.54
C GLN A 38 4.61 -13.46 -4.98
N GLY A 39 5.94 -13.30 -4.97
CA GLY A 39 6.90 -14.30 -5.44
C GLY A 39 7.43 -15.30 -4.39
N GLU A 40 7.12 -15.10 -3.10
CA GLU A 40 7.81 -15.80 -1.99
C GLU A 40 6.84 -16.36 -0.93
N GLY A 41 5.76 -17.04 -1.33
CA GLY A 41 4.86 -17.73 -0.41
C GLY A 41 3.96 -16.77 0.39
N LEU A 42 4.36 -16.41 1.61
CA LEU A 42 3.58 -15.56 2.54
C LEU A 42 3.76 -14.05 2.30
N VAL A 43 4.41 -13.68 1.20
CA VAL A 43 4.77 -12.29 0.90
C VAL A 43 3.77 -11.65 -0.06
N HIS A 44 3.30 -10.45 0.26
CA HIS A 44 2.37 -9.68 -0.59
C HIS A 44 2.58 -8.17 -0.40
N LEU A 45 1.86 -7.33 -1.16
CA LEU A 45 1.86 -5.89 -0.91
C LEU A 45 1.21 -5.57 0.43
N VAL A 46 1.73 -4.58 1.15
CA VAL A 46 1.21 -4.21 2.48
C VAL A 46 -0.30 -4.04 2.49
N MET A 47 -0.99 -4.79 3.34
CA MET A 47 -2.43 -4.60 3.58
C MET A 47 -2.60 -3.70 4.81
N ASP A 48 -3.17 -2.52 4.64
CA ASP A 48 -3.41 -1.59 5.75
C ASP A 48 -4.75 -1.87 6.45
N ASP A 49 -4.88 -3.08 7.00
CA ASP A 49 -6.17 -3.61 7.44
C ASP A 49 -6.27 -3.86 8.95
N ARG A 50 -5.35 -3.28 9.75
CA ARG A 50 -5.19 -3.60 11.19
C ARG A 50 -5.39 -2.42 12.14
N GLY A 51 -5.98 -1.33 11.66
CA GLY A 51 -6.33 -0.16 12.48
C GLY A 51 -5.21 0.89 12.59
N GLN A 52 -5.45 1.93 13.38
CA GLN A 52 -4.64 3.16 13.38
C GLN A 52 -3.16 2.93 13.70
N GLU A 53 -2.83 2.12 14.71
CA GLU A 53 -1.41 1.88 15.07
C GLU A 53 -0.63 1.20 13.94
N TRP A 54 -1.30 0.34 13.16
CA TRP A 54 -0.71 -0.29 11.98
C TRP A 54 -0.55 0.69 10.83
N HIS A 55 -1.58 1.49 10.56
CA HIS A 55 -1.56 2.56 9.57
C HIS A 55 -0.37 3.50 9.81
N ASP A 56 -0.23 3.99 11.04
CA ASP A 56 0.85 4.91 11.42
C ASP A 56 2.24 4.27 11.24
N TYR A 57 2.38 3.00 11.62
CA TYR A 57 3.63 2.26 11.47
C TYR A 57 3.99 2.04 10.00
N VAL A 58 3.03 1.61 9.17
CA VAL A 58 3.24 1.40 7.72
C VAL A 58 3.67 2.69 7.06
N LEU A 59 2.97 3.80 7.35
CA LEU A 59 3.31 5.11 6.82
C LEU A 59 4.72 5.54 7.22
N GLN A 60 5.06 5.43 8.51
CA GLN A 60 6.40 5.75 9.01
C GLN A 60 7.49 4.90 8.34
N PHE A 61 7.24 3.60 8.17
CA PHE A 61 8.17 2.69 7.51
C PHE A 61 8.42 3.13 6.06
N MET A 62 7.35 3.45 5.32
CA MET A 62 7.43 3.88 3.93
C MET A 62 8.16 5.23 3.78
N GLU A 63 7.83 6.22 4.62
CA GLU A 63 8.48 7.54 4.60
C GLU A 63 9.98 7.46 4.91
N SER A 64 10.38 6.60 5.86
CA SER A 64 11.79 6.46 6.22
C SER A 64 12.64 5.82 5.10
N HIS A 65 12.06 4.91 4.32
CA HIS A 65 12.73 4.23 3.21
C HIS A 65 12.66 5.00 1.89
N PHE A 66 11.68 5.88 1.74
CA PHE A 66 11.41 6.63 0.52
C PHE A 66 11.17 8.12 0.82
N PRO A 67 12.14 8.84 1.41
CA PRO A 67 11.95 10.19 1.96
C PRO A 67 11.64 11.30 0.92
N SER A 68 11.71 10.99 -0.37
CA SER A 68 11.38 11.91 -1.47
C SER A 68 10.05 11.58 -2.15
N GLN A 69 9.23 10.74 -1.53
CA GLN A 69 7.99 10.24 -2.10
C GLN A 69 6.83 10.53 -1.16
N ASP A 70 5.74 10.99 -1.74
CA ASP A 70 4.56 11.40 -0.98
C ASP A 70 3.46 10.32 -0.98
N LYS A 71 3.60 9.30 -1.83
CA LYS A 71 2.59 8.26 -2.08
C LYS A 71 3.25 6.89 -2.27
N PHE A 72 2.57 5.85 -1.80
CA PHE A 72 3.07 4.48 -1.73
C PHE A 72 1.98 3.49 -2.11
N TRP A 73 2.34 2.41 -2.81
CA TRP A 73 1.37 1.36 -3.06
C TRP A 73 1.00 0.62 -1.78
N ILE A 74 -0.30 0.41 -1.59
CA ILE A 74 -0.82 -0.61 -0.66
C ILE A 74 -1.55 -1.68 -1.46
N GLY A 75 -1.74 -2.84 -0.85
CA GLY A 75 -2.23 -4.04 -1.50
C GLY A 75 -3.74 -4.08 -1.73
N ALA A 76 -4.37 -2.98 -2.12
CA ALA A 76 -5.80 -2.94 -2.48
C ALA A 76 -6.02 -2.46 -3.92
N ASP A 77 -6.99 -3.06 -4.61
CA ASP A 77 -7.48 -2.61 -5.92
C ASP A 77 -8.93 -3.04 -6.20
N ASP A 78 -9.56 -2.40 -7.18
CA ASP A 78 -10.82 -2.80 -7.81
C ASP A 78 -10.50 -3.55 -9.12
N ALA A 79 -10.11 -4.82 -8.99
CA ALA A 79 -9.70 -5.64 -10.13
C ALA A 79 -10.88 -6.08 -11.01
N ASP A 80 -12.08 -6.20 -10.44
CA ASP A 80 -13.28 -6.76 -11.09
C ASP A 80 -14.18 -5.69 -11.73
N TRP A 81 -13.83 -4.40 -11.57
CA TRP A 81 -14.55 -3.26 -12.15
C TRP A 81 -15.99 -3.16 -11.66
N ASP A 82 -16.21 -3.52 -10.40
CA ASP A 82 -17.51 -3.54 -9.75
C ASP A 82 -17.65 -2.47 -8.66
N ASP A 83 -16.70 -1.53 -8.62
CA ASP A 83 -16.59 -0.46 -7.63
C ASP A 83 -16.37 -1.00 -6.19
N GLN A 84 -15.85 -2.23 -6.03
CA GLN A 84 -15.46 -2.80 -4.74
C GLN A 84 -13.96 -3.06 -4.68
N PHE A 85 -13.30 -2.45 -3.68
CA PHE A 85 -11.88 -2.69 -3.44
C PHE A 85 -11.66 -3.97 -2.63
N SER A 86 -10.74 -4.79 -3.09
CA SER A 86 -10.27 -5.98 -2.40
C SER A 86 -8.80 -5.86 -2.08
N TRP A 87 -8.40 -6.43 -0.94
CA TRP A 87 -7.00 -6.62 -0.63
C TRP A 87 -6.39 -7.73 -1.50
N VAL A 88 -5.07 -7.78 -1.57
CA VAL A 88 -4.30 -8.81 -2.31
C VAL A 88 -4.52 -10.24 -1.82
N ASP A 89 -5.19 -10.43 -0.68
CA ASP A 89 -5.65 -11.73 -0.16
C ASP A 89 -7.14 -12.00 -0.44
N GLU A 90 -7.74 -11.25 -1.37
CA GLU A 90 -9.12 -11.38 -1.85
C GLU A 90 -10.21 -10.97 -0.84
N ARG A 91 -9.84 -10.52 0.38
CA ARG A 91 -10.82 -9.96 1.31
C ARG A 91 -11.23 -8.55 0.89
N LEU A 92 -12.53 -8.27 0.90
CA LEU A 92 -13.06 -6.94 0.67
C LEU A 92 -12.52 -5.94 1.71
N VAL A 93 -12.25 -4.71 1.26
CA VAL A 93 -12.00 -3.57 2.15
C VAL A 93 -13.28 -3.29 2.93
N ALA A 94 -13.22 -3.42 4.25
CA ALA A 94 -14.41 -3.32 5.11
C ALA A 94 -14.92 -1.88 5.25
N ASP A 95 -16.23 -1.71 5.44
CA ASP A 95 -16.84 -0.40 5.69
C ASP A 95 -16.23 0.35 6.88
N SER A 96 -15.80 -0.37 7.91
CA SER A 96 -15.15 0.22 9.10
C SER A 96 -13.81 0.89 8.79
N MET A 97 -13.23 0.62 7.62
CA MET A 97 -11.97 1.20 7.16
C MET A 97 -12.16 2.43 6.28
N LYS A 98 -13.42 2.86 6.04
CA LYS A 98 -13.73 4.06 5.26
C LYS A 98 -13.07 5.34 5.79
N THR A 99 -12.73 5.37 7.08
CA THR A 99 -12.05 6.51 7.72
C THR A 99 -10.62 6.72 7.26
N PHE A 100 -9.99 5.72 6.64
CA PHE A 100 -8.64 5.85 6.11
C PHE A 100 -8.60 6.44 4.70
N TRP A 101 -9.73 6.49 3.98
CA TRP A 101 -9.80 7.17 2.70
C TRP A 101 -9.76 8.69 2.87
N LEU A 102 -9.12 9.36 1.92
CA LEU A 102 -9.15 10.82 1.82
C LEU A 102 -10.61 11.29 1.66
N PRO A 103 -11.05 12.39 2.28
CA PRO A 103 -12.42 12.85 2.15
C PRO A 103 -12.81 13.07 0.68
N GLY A 104 -13.82 12.32 0.22
CA GLY A 104 -14.28 12.34 -1.17
C GLY A 104 -13.75 11.20 -2.04
N GLU A 105 -12.87 10.36 -1.49
CA GLU A 105 -12.36 9.13 -2.09
C GLU A 105 -13.10 7.87 -1.57
N PRO A 106 -13.13 6.78 -2.34
CA PRO A 106 -12.64 6.65 -3.72
C PRO A 106 -13.53 7.41 -4.72
N HIS A 107 -12.90 8.13 -5.64
CA HIS A 107 -13.56 8.92 -6.66
C HIS A 107 -13.65 8.15 -7.99
N PHE A 108 -14.73 7.40 -8.19
CA PHE A 108 -15.01 6.73 -9.47
C PHE A 108 -15.29 7.67 -10.67
N LYS A 109 -14.90 8.95 -10.58
CA LYS A 109 -15.26 10.06 -11.48
C LYS A 109 -14.59 9.96 -12.85
N ASN A 110 -13.41 9.33 -12.96
CA ASN A 110 -12.70 9.20 -14.23
C ASN A 110 -12.38 7.73 -14.58
N ARG A 111 -13.42 6.95 -14.88
CA ARG A 111 -13.32 5.55 -15.39
C ARG A 111 -12.46 5.36 -16.66
N VAL A 112 -11.93 6.45 -17.22
CA VAL A 112 -11.09 6.50 -18.43
C VAL A 112 -9.61 6.24 -18.11
N VAL A 113 -9.13 6.49 -16.88
CA VAL A 113 -7.68 6.51 -16.56
C VAL A 113 -7.18 5.35 -15.68
N ASP A 114 -8.01 4.34 -15.44
CA ASP A 114 -7.69 3.17 -14.59
C ASP A 114 -7.27 3.55 -13.15
N GLU A 115 -7.99 4.52 -12.56
CA GLU A 115 -7.86 4.89 -11.14
C GLU A 115 -8.54 3.82 -10.27
N ARG A 116 -7.89 2.67 -10.15
CA ARG A 116 -8.44 1.48 -9.45
C ARG A 116 -7.48 0.84 -8.47
N CYS A 117 -6.29 1.41 -8.33
CA CYS A 117 -5.25 0.91 -7.45
C CYS A 117 -5.06 1.86 -6.29
N VAL A 118 -4.94 1.32 -5.08
CA VAL A 118 -4.95 2.16 -3.88
C VAL A 118 -3.53 2.54 -3.50
N ALA A 119 -3.32 3.84 -3.32
CA ALA A 119 -2.11 4.39 -2.73
C ALA A 119 -2.40 5.02 -1.37
N MET A 120 -1.44 4.92 -0.48
CA MET A 120 -1.39 5.64 0.80
C MET A 120 -0.41 6.80 0.67
N GLY A 121 -0.72 7.99 1.18
CA GLY A 121 0.21 9.10 1.06
C GLY A 121 -0.16 10.36 1.83
N LYS A 122 0.85 11.18 2.11
CA LYS A 122 0.67 12.49 2.74
C LYS A 122 0.47 13.59 1.71
N SER A 123 -0.42 14.51 2.04
CA SER A 123 -0.63 15.78 1.34
C SER A 123 -1.09 16.83 2.35
N PRO A 124 -1.22 18.11 1.99
CA PRO A 124 -1.85 19.11 2.86
C PRO A 124 -3.24 18.69 3.37
N GLU A 125 -4.00 17.96 2.55
CA GLU A 125 -5.33 17.43 2.85
C GLU A 125 -5.28 16.06 3.56
N SER A 126 -4.13 15.39 3.51
CA SER A 126 -3.88 14.04 4.03
C SER A 126 -2.67 14.00 4.98
N PRO A 127 -2.61 14.82 6.05
CA PRO A 127 -1.41 14.87 6.90
C PRO A 127 -1.11 13.53 7.60
N GLY A 128 -2.13 12.68 7.75
CA GLY A 128 -2.06 11.37 8.38
C GLY A 128 -1.78 10.20 7.44
N GLY A 129 -1.64 10.41 6.13
CA GLY A 129 -1.38 9.30 5.19
C GLY A 129 -2.62 8.54 4.73
N MET A 130 -3.70 9.24 4.39
CA MET A 130 -4.94 8.63 3.90
C MET A 130 -4.76 7.90 2.55
N TRP A 131 -5.71 7.03 2.26
CA TRP A 131 -5.83 6.25 1.02
C TRP A 131 -6.53 7.06 -0.07
N GLU A 132 -6.11 6.83 -1.30
CA GLU A 132 -6.73 7.35 -2.53
C GLU A 132 -6.64 6.30 -3.62
N ASP A 133 -7.64 6.24 -4.50
CA ASP A 133 -7.55 5.47 -5.73
C ASP A 133 -6.79 6.29 -6.77
N VAL A 134 -5.82 5.65 -7.40
CA VAL A 134 -4.95 6.29 -8.39
C VAL A 134 -4.72 5.38 -9.57
N ALA A 135 -4.31 5.99 -10.69
CA ALA A 135 -4.02 5.27 -11.91
C ALA A 135 -2.98 4.16 -11.65
N CYS A 136 -3.34 2.90 -11.92
CA CYS A 136 -2.50 1.72 -11.69
C CYS A 136 -1.15 1.79 -12.44
N THR A 137 -1.07 2.63 -13.47
CA THR A 137 0.12 2.91 -14.29
C THR A 137 1.11 3.88 -13.66
N LYS A 138 0.79 4.53 -12.52
CA LYS A 138 1.74 5.37 -11.78
C LYS A 138 2.92 4.54 -11.29
N THR A 139 4.11 5.14 -11.26
CA THR A 139 5.29 4.50 -10.69
C THR A 139 5.47 4.97 -9.25
N LEU A 140 5.02 4.16 -8.28
CA LEU A 140 5.12 4.45 -6.84
C LEU A 140 6.04 3.44 -6.14
N PRO A 141 6.55 3.77 -4.94
CA PRO A 141 7.34 2.84 -4.15
C PRO A 141 6.56 1.59 -3.74
N ILE A 142 7.32 0.50 -3.60
CA ILE A 142 6.83 -0.84 -3.31
C ILE A 142 7.38 -1.25 -1.95
N THR A 143 6.48 -1.60 -1.04
CA THR A 143 6.81 -2.27 0.22
C THR A 143 6.10 -3.61 0.23
N CYS A 144 6.83 -4.67 0.54
CA CYS A 144 6.27 -5.99 0.73
C CYS A 144 6.09 -6.30 2.21
N GLU A 145 5.11 -7.13 2.52
CA GLU A 145 4.77 -7.59 3.85
C GLU A 145 4.77 -9.13 3.88
N ILE A 146 5.19 -9.72 5.01
CA ILE A 146 4.91 -11.13 5.31
C ILE A 146 3.65 -11.22 6.17
N ARG A 147 2.67 -12.03 5.77
CA ARG A 147 1.50 -12.34 6.59
C ARG A 147 1.45 -13.82 6.94
N PHE A 148 1.62 -14.11 8.22
CA PHE A 148 1.40 -15.43 8.77
C PHE A 148 -0.11 -15.67 8.95
N PRO A 149 -0.61 -16.87 8.62
CA PRO A 149 -1.99 -17.26 8.87
C PRO A 149 -2.36 -17.27 10.36
#